data_AF-A0A3C0B8D8-F1
#
_entry.id   AF-A0A3C0B8D8-F1
#
_cell.length_a   1.000
_cell.length_b   1.000
_cell.length_c   1.000
_cell.angle_alpha   90.00
_cell.angle_beta   90.00
_cell.angle_gamma   90.00
#
_symmetry.space_group_name_H-M   'P 1'
#
loop_
_entity.id
_entity.type
_entity.pdbx_description
1 polymer ?
#
loop_
_entity_poly.entity_id
_entity_poly.type
_entity_poly.pdbx_seq_one_letter_code
_entity_poly.pdbx_strand_id
1 'polypeptide(L)'
;MDFKKAKIANNAITRDIRELMEPTGNIYETVAILSKRANQISIDIKEELNSKLAEFSIPSDNLEEVFENREQIEIARYYEHLPKPTLIAIKEFLSGEVAYRNPHIADQEK
;
A
#
# COMPACT_ATOMS: atom_id res chain seq x y z
N MET A 1 -4.66 8.67 1.84
CA MET A 1 -4.49 8.63 0.36
C MET A 1 -5.74 7.99 -0.23
N ASP A 2 -6.26 8.47 -1.36
CA ASP A 2 -7.47 7.91 -2.00
C ASP A 2 -7.14 6.62 -2.76
N PHE A 3 -6.79 5.54 -2.04
CA PHE A 3 -6.59 4.21 -2.62
C PHE A 3 -7.83 3.68 -3.37
N LYS A 4 -8.98 4.33 -3.16
CA LYS A 4 -10.30 4.02 -3.73
C LYS A 4 -10.49 4.47 -5.19
N LYS A 5 -9.68 5.40 -5.72
CA LYS A 5 -9.96 6.02 -7.03
C LYS A 5 -9.30 5.33 -8.22
N ALA A 6 -8.23 4.57 -7.99
CA ALA A 6 -7.54 3.87 -9.07
C ALA A 6 -8.15 2.48 -9.28
N LYS A 7 -8.54 2.15 -10.51
CA LYS A 7 -8.85 0.77 -10.92
C LYS A 7 -7.57 -0.07 -10.87
N ILE A 8 -7.30 -0.67 -9.71
CA ILE A 8 -6.16 -1.55 -9.48
C ILE A 8 -6.68 -2.98 -9.39
N ALA A 9 -5.99 -3.91 -10.04
CA ALA A 9 -6.32 -5.33 -9.92
C ALA A 9 -5.98 -5.83 -8.51
N ASN A 10 -6.86 -6.64 -7.92
CA ASN A 10 -6.60 -7.28 -6.63
C ASN A 10 -5.63 -8.47 -6.74
N ASN A 11 -5.52 -9.04 -7.94
CA ASN A 11 -4.66 -10.18 -8.23
C ASN A 11 -3.38 -9.75 -8.95
N ALA A 12 -2.36 -10.60 -8.87
CA ALA A 12 -1.16 -10.44 -9.67
C ALA A 12 -1.51 -10.54 -11.16
N ILE A 13 -1.08 -9.54 -11.93
CA ILE A 13 -1.22 -9.50 -13.38
C ILE A 13 0.16 -9.49 -14.02
N THR A 14 0.28 -10.13 -15.17
CA THR A 14 1.48 -10.03 -16.01
C THR A 14 1.61 -8.61 -16.52
N ARG A 15 2.82 -8.04 -16.48
CA ARG A 15 3.13 -6.69 -16.95
C ARG A 15 4.36 -6.71 -17.84
N ASP A 16 4.44 -5.76 -18.77
CA ASP A 16 5.64 -5.59 -19.58
C ASP A 16 6.78 -5.00 -18.73
N ILE A 17 7.92 -5.69 -18.74
CA ILE A 17 9.12 -5.29 -18.01
C ILE A 17 9.70 -4.00 -18.61
N ARG A 18 9.54 -3.78 -19.92
CA ARG A 18 10.06 -2.60 -20.62
C ARG A 18 9.38 -1.34 -20.14
N GLU A 19 8.06 -1.36 -19.98
CA GLU A 19 7.28 -0.24 -19.45
C GLU A 19 7.68 0.12 -18.01
N LEU A 20 7.99 -0.90 -17.19
CA LEU A 20 8.43 -0.68 -15.81
C LEU A 20 9.87 -0.14 -15.72
N MET A 21 10.71 -0.45 -16.70
CA MET A 21 12.11 -0.04 -16.72
C MET A 21 12.30 1.32 -17.39
N GLU A 22 11.40 1.75 -18.27
CA GLU A 22 11.54 3.00 -19.04
C GLU A 22 11.90 4.23 -18.17
N PRO A 23 11.26 4.46 -17.00
CA PRO A 23 11.53 5.67 -16.20
C PRO A 23 12.91 5.67 -15.51
N THR A 24 13.48 4.50 -15.23
CA THR A 24 14.74 4.35 -14.46
C THR A 24 15.91 3.93 -15.33
N GLY A 25 15.66 3.30 -16.48
CA GLY A 25 16.67 2.64 -17.30
C GLY A 25 17.28 1.38 -16.68
N ASN A 26 16.90 1.01 -15.46
CA ASN A 26 17.43 -0.12 -14.73
C ASN A 26 16.35 -0.84 -13.92
N ILE A 27 16.11 -2.11 -14.25
CA ILE A 27 15.07 -2.91 -13.61
C ILE A 27 15.30 -3.09 -12.10
N TYR A 28 16.55 -3.19 -11.63
CA TYR A 28 16.85 -3.35 -10.22
C TYR A 28 16.56 -2.07 -9.43
N GLU A 29 16.80 -0.91 -10.04
CA GLU A 29 16.44 0.38 -9.46
C GLU A 29 14.93 0.54 -9.38
N THR A 30 14.20 0.19 -10.44
CA THR A 30 12.73 0.14 -10.41
C THR A 30 12.22 -0.74 -9.27
N VAL A 31 12.76 -1.95 -9.12
CA VAL A 31 12.35 -2.87 -8.05
C VAL A 31 12.63 -2.27 -6.66
N ALA A 32 13.77 -1.63 -6.47
CA ALA A 32 14.10 -0.97 -5.20
C ALA A 32 13.15 0.19 -4.88
N ILE A 33 12.81 1.02 -5.87
CA ILE A 33 11.85 2.13 -5.73
C ILE A 33 10.47 1.59 -5.36
N LEU A 34 9.98 0.60 -6.13
CA LEU A 34 8.68 -0.03 -5.90
C LEU A 34 8.58 -0.68 -4.53
N SER A 35 9.63 -1.37 -4.08
CA SER A 35 9.68 -2.00 -2.77
C SER A 35 9.56 -0.97 -1.64
N LYS A 36 10.31 0.13 -1.73
CA LYS A 36 10.22 1.24 -0.76
C LYS A 36 8.82 1.86 -0.76
N ARG A 37 8.24 2.10 -1.94
CA ARG A 37 6.90 2.70 -2.06
C ARG A 37 5.81 1.77 -1.51
N ALA A 38 5.87 0.48 -1.82
CA ALA A 38 4.94 -0.52 -1.30
C ALA A 38 4.99 -0.61 0.24
N ASN A 39 6.19 -0.48 0.84
CA ASN A 39 6.33 -0.44 2.29
C ASN A 39 5.67 0.79 2.92
N GLN A 40 5.80 1.98 2.32
CA GLN A 40 5.09 3.18 2.78
C GLN A 40 3.57 2.96 2.78
N ILE A 41 3.03 2.48 1.66
CA ILE A 41 1.59 2.19 1.53
C ILE A 41 1.13 1.15 2.56
N SER A 42 1.95 0.12 2.81
CA SER A 42 1.64 -0.92 3.81
C SER A 42 1.55 -0.36 5.23
N ILE A 43 2.47 0.55 5.59
CA ILE A 43 2.46 1.22 6.90
C ILE A 43 1.21 2.09 7.02
N ASP A 44 0.93 2.93 6.02
CA ASP A 44 -0.24 3.81 6.01
C ASP A 44 -1.54 3.02 6.18
N ILE A 45 -1.71 1.91 5.44
CA ILE A 45 -2.90 1.04 5.54
C ILE A 45 -3.01 0.42 6.93
N LYS A 46 -1.87 -0.04 7.51
CA LYS A 46 -1.84 -0.64 8.83
C LYS A 46 -2.24 0.37 9.92
N GLU A 47 -1.73 1.59 9.84
CA GLU A 47 -2.07 2.66 10.78
C GLU A 47 -3.55 3.05 10.67
N GLU A 48 -4.08 3.20 9.45
CA GLU A 48 -5.49 3.50 9.23
C GLU A 48 -6.41 2.39 9.79
N LEU A 49 -6.07 1.12 9.53
CA LEU A 49 -6.82 -0.04 10.05
C LEU A 49 -6.82 -0.04 11.59
N ASN A 50 -5.66 0.13 12.21
CA ASN A 50 -5.54 0.14 13.67
C ASN A 50 -6.33 1.29 14.30
N SER A 51 -6.29 2.49 13.69
CA SER A 51 -7.07 3.63 14.16
C SER A 51 -8.57 3.31 14.14
N LYS A 52 -9.07 2.72 13.04
CA LYS A 52 -10.49 2.37 12.94
C LYS A 52 -10.89 1.26 13.91
N LEU A 53 -10.06 0.23 14.12
CA LEU A 53 -10.36 -0.81 15.09
C LEU A 53 -10.37 -0.29 16.54
N ALA A 54 -9.53 0.69 16.85
CA ALA A 54 -9.51 1.32 18.17
C ALA A 54 -10.81 2.07 18.49
N GLU A 55 -11.48 2.66 17.50
CA GLU A 55 -12.77 3.35 17.69
C GLU A 55 -13.89 2.42 18.18
N PHE A 56 -13.82 1.12 17.87
CA PHE A 56 -14.78 0.10 18.30
C PHE A 56 -14.30 -0.76 19.48
N SER A 57 -13.11 -0.46 20.02
CA SER A 57 -12.54 -1.14 21.19
C SER A 57 -12.92 -0.40 22.47
N ILE A 58 -14.21 -0.35 22.78
CA ILE A 58 -14.68 0.18 24.07
C ILE A 58 -14.43 -0.91 25.13
N PRO A 59 -13.76 -0.61 26.27
CA PRO A 59 -13.60 -1.59 27.33
C PRO A 59 -14.97 -1.90 27.95
N SER A 60 -15.52 -3.07 27.65
CA SER A 60 -16.65 -3.63 28.38
C SER A 60 -16.11 -4.26 29.67
N ASP A 61 -16.11 -3.50 30.77
CA ASP A 61 -15.75 -4.00 32.10
C ASP A 61 -16.91 -4.80 32.72
N ASN A 62 -17.44 -5.77 31.96
CA ASN A 62 -18.56 -6.60 32.40
C ASN A 62 -18.30 -8.05 32.04
N LEU A 63 -18.58 -8.95 32.99
CA LEU A 63 -18.46 -10.41 32.89
C LEU A 63 -19.50 -11.04 31.93
N GLU A 64 -19.93 -10.30 30.90
CA GLU A 64 -20.88 -10.76 29.90
C GLU A 64 -20.17 -11.49 28.76
N GLU A 65 -20.89 -12.42 28.13
CA GLU A 65 -20.43 -13.14 26.94
C GLU A 65 -19.90 -12.16 25.90
N VAL A 66 -18.67 -12.40 25.43
CA VAL A 66 -18.06 -11.61 24.36
C VAL A 66 -18.82 -11.88 23.07
N PHE A 67 -19.75 -10.99 22.73
CA PHE A 67 -20.46 -11.03 21.45
C PHE A 67 -19.51 -10.67 20.29
N GLU A 68 -19.71 -11.29 19.12
CA GLU A 68 -18.97 -10.94 17.91
C GLU A 68 -19.24 -9.48 17.53
N ASN A 69 -18.18 -8.67 17.43
CA ASN A 69 -18.28 -7.29 16.98
C ASN A 69 -18.43 -7.24 15.45
N ARG A 70 -19.67 -7.10 14.98
CA ARG A 70 -20.01 -7.06 13.54
C ARG A 70 -19.31 -5.93 12.79
N GLU A 71 -19.08 -4.80 13.45
CA GLU A 71 -18.44 -3.62 12.87
C GLU A 71 -16.95 -3.87 12.64
N GLN A 72 -16.26 -4.50 13.61
CA GLN A 72 -14.87 -4.92 13.44
C GLN A 72 -14.70 -5.94 12.31
N ILE A 73 -15.63 -6.90 12.18
CA ILE A 73 -15.63 -7.88 11.08
C ILE A 73 -15.79 -7.20 9.72
N GLU A 74 -16.69 -6.23 9.60
CA GLU A 74 -16.91 -5.50 8.36
C GLU A 74 -15.70 -4.65 7.96
N ILE A 75 -15.07 -3.98 8.94
CA ILE A 75 -13.83 -3.23 8.74
C ILE A 75 -12.73 -4.16 8.27
N ALA A 76 -12.46 -5.26 8.99
CA ALA A 76 -11.44 -6.22 8.60
C ALA A 76 -11.66 -6.75 7.18
N ARG A 77 -12.90 -7.16 6.85
CA ARG A 77 -13.26 -7.64 5.52
C ARG A 77 -13.02 -6.59 4.43
N TYR A 78 -13.31 -5.32 4.69
CA TYR A 78 -13.03 -4.24 3.74
C TYR A 78 -11.54 -4.12 3.43
N TYR A 79 -10.68 -4.11 4.46
CA TYR A 79 -9.23 -4.00 4.28
C TYR A 79 -8.61 -5.25 3.63
N GLU A 80 -9.17 -6.44 3.87
CA GLU A 80 -8.76 -7.67 3.18
C GLU A 80 -9.04 -7.63 1.67
N HIS A 81 -10.09 -6.93 1.24
CA HIS A 81 -10.45 -6.80 -0.19
C HIS A 81 -9.62 -5.75 -0.93
N LEU A 82 -8.77 -4.99 -0.22
CA LEU A 82 -7.90 -4.01 -0.86
C LEU A 82 -6.79 -4.70 -1.67
N PRO A 83 -6.38 -4.07 -2.78
CA PRO A 83 -5.26 -4.57 -3.57
C PRO A 83 -3.97 -4.57 -2.73
N LYS A 84 -3.09 -5.53 -3.00
CA LYS A 84 -1.79 -5.60 -2.32
C LYS A 84 -1.01 -4.29 -2.49
N PRO A 85 -0.29 -3.81 -1.46
CA PRO A 85 0.49 -2.57 -1.54
C PRO A 85 1.46 -2.51 -2.73
N THR A 86 2.01 -3.65 -3.13
CA THR A 86 2.88 -3.78 -4.31
C THR A 86 2.18 -3.46 -5.62
N LEU A 87 0.90 -3.81 -5.76
CA LEU A 87 0.11 -3.54 -6.96
C LEU A 87 -0.28 -2.06 -7.04
N ILE A 88 -0.54 -1.44 -5.88
CA ILE A 88 -0.78 0.00 -5.75
C ILE A 88 0.49 0.77 -6.13
N ALA A 89 1.63 0.43 -5.53
CA ALA A 89 2.92 1.07 -5.81
C ALA A 89 3.28 1.02 -7.31
N ILE A 90 3.04 -0.12 -7.97
CA ILE A 90 3.29 -0.24 -9.41
C ILE A 90 2.35 0.66 -10.22
N LYS A 91 1.08 0.78 -9.81
CA LYS A 91 0.14 1.65 -10.52
C LYS A 91 0.55 3.12 -10.40
N GLU A 92 0.89 3.56 -9.19
CA GLU A 92 1.36 4.93 -8.92
C GLU A 92 2.68 5.23 -9.65
N PHE A 93 3.57 4.24 -9.73
CA PHE A 93 4.83 4.37 -10.47
C PHE A 93 4.57 4.55 -11.97
N LEU A 94 3.70 3.74 -12.56
CA LEU A 94 3.33 3.85 -13.97
C LEU A 94 2.51 5.11 -14.30
N SER A 95 1.82 5.72 -13.32
CA SER A 95 1.13 7.01 -13.51
C SER A 95 2.04 8.23 -13.29
N GLY A 96 3.32 8.02 -12.94
CA GLY A 96 4.26 9.11 -12.68
C GLY A 96 4.02 9.85 -11.35
N GLU A 97 3.26 9.24 -10.43
CA GLU A 97 2.94 9.83 -9.12
C GLU A 97 4.03 9.58 -8.07
N VAL A 98 5.00 8.70 -8.38
CA VAL A 98 6.10 8.33 -7.48
C VAL A 98 7.35 9.12 -7.83
N ALA A 99 7.70 10.08 -6.98
CA ALA A 99 9.00 10.74 -7.03
C ALA A 99 10.06 9.89 -6.32
N TYR A 100 11.24 9.77 -6.94
CA TYR A 100 12.40 9.07 -6.36
C TYR A 100 13.69 9.84 -6.66
N ARG A 101 14.71 9.60 -5.83
CA ARG A 101 16.03 10.18 -6.00
C ARG A 101 17.09 9.13 -5.72
N ASN A 102 18.05 9.00 -6.62
CA ASN A 102 19.23 8.17 -6.43
C ASN A 102 20.39 9.03 -5.91
N PRO A 103 20.86 8.81 -4.66
CA PRO A 103 21.96 9.59 -4.10
C PRO A 103 23.27 9.40 -4.88
N HIS A 104 23.51 8.22 -5.45
CA HIS A 104 24.75 7.93 -6.19
C HIS A 104 24.87 8.70 -7.51
N ILE A 105 23.74 9.08 -8.13
CA ILE A 105 23.73 9.89 -9.36
C ILE A 105 23.81 11.37 -8.99
N ALA A 106 23.09 11.80 -7.96
CA ALA A 106 23.04 13.20 -7.54
C ALA A 106 24.35 13.75 -6.96
N ASP A 107 25.23 12.88 -6.46
CA ASP A 107 26.57 13.27 -5.97
C ASP A 107 27.62 13.37 -7.09
N GLN A 108 27.36 12.88 -8.31
CA GLN A 108 28.28 13.00 -9.45
C GLN A 108 28.12 14.30 -10.26
N GLU A 109 27.02 15.05 -10.03
CA GLU A 109 26.75 16.34 -10.69
C GLU A 109 27.16 17.56 -9.83
N LYS A 110 27.86 17.34 -8.72
CA LYS A 110 28.46 18.39 -7.88
C LYS A 110 29.97 18.45 -8.05
#